data_AF-A0A1S9RMM0-F1
#
_entry.id   AF-A0A1S9RMM0-F1
#
_cell.length_a   1.000
_cell.length_b   1.000
_cell.length_c   1.000
_cell.angle_alpha   90.00
_cell.angle_beta   90.00
_cell.angle_gamma   90.00
#
_symmetry.space_group_name_H-M   'P 1'
#
loop_
_entity.id
_entity.type
_entity.pdbx_description
1 polymer ?
#
loop_
_entity_poly.entity_id
_entity_poly.type
_entity_poly.pdbx_seq_one_letter_code
_entity_poly.pdbx_strand_id
1 'polypeptide(L)'
;MDITRTDPSAYVCAIYWQVAQGTTLENIDFYMSQAAGNTQKGIYMENGSGGFMGNLTFVGGNFGAYLGNQQFTISGLVFVNCKTAVQVHWDWAWTMQDVIIESCETGFVIVGGAGGLMSDGQSVGAYILVDAIIANTPTGILTSSYQDNSTAVLLQNVGFFNIQKSYVNGTFNFFTRRRPQYYDLSGGEVFDVKAYGAKGDGVIDDTAALNSVLAFAANISVTVHIPYGVYVVKDTVHIPLGSRIIGQAWP
;
A
#
# COMPACT_ATOMS: atom_id res chain seq x y z
N MET A 1 -13.98 3.55 2.11
CA MET A 1 -14.43 3.08 3.43
C MET A 1 -14.84 4.28 4.27
N ASP A 2 -16.07 4.34 4.76
CA ASP A 2 -16.56 5.44 5.60
C ASP A 2 -16.99 4.88 6.96
N ILE A 3 -16.28 5.29 8.02
CA ILE A 3 -16.59 4.93 9.41
C ILE A 3 -16.95 6.17 10.25
N THR A 4 -17.22 7.32 9.62
CA THR A 4 -17.52 8.59 10.32
C THR A 4 -18.72 8.49 11.28
N ARG A 5 -19.66 7.59 10.99
CA ARG A 5 -20.91 7.41 11.76
C ARG A 5 -20.83 6.35 12.86
N THR A 6 -19.70 5.65 13.01
CA THR A 6 -19.56 4.68 14.09
C THR A 6 -19.34 5.39 15.42
N ASP A 7 -19.58 4.70 16.53
CA ASP A 7 -19.29 5.25 17.87
C ASP A 7 -17.82 5.72 17.93
N PRO A 8 -17.57 7.01 18.19
CA PRO A 8 -16.22 7.57 18.18
C PRO A 8 -15.34 7.05 19.32
N SER A 9 -15.91 6.40 20.34
CA SER A 9 -15.18 5.84 21.48
C SER A 9 -14.90 4.33 21.36
N ALA A 10 -15.52 3.65 20.38
CA ALA A 10 -15.52 2.18 20.29
C ALA A 10 -14.28 1.56 19.60
N TYR A 11 -13.21 2.33 19.36
CA TYR A 11 -11.95 1.87 18.77
C TYR A 11 -12.09 1.20 17.40
N VAL A 12 -13.08 1.62 16.61
CA VAL A 12 -13.37 1.07 15.29
C VAL A 12 -12.18 1.27 14.35
N CYS A 13 -11.77 0.21 13.67
CA CYS A 13 -10.88 0.28 12.52
C CYS A 13 -11.65 -0.03 11.23
N ALA A 14 -11.32 0.64 10.12
CA ALA A 14 -11.98 0.37 8.84
C ALA A 14 -11.47 -0.93 8.22
N ILE A 15 -10.16 -1.20 8.28
CA ILE A 15 -9.56 -2.47 7.87
C ILE A 15 -8.62 -2.96 8.95
N TYR A 16 -8.87 -4.18 9.41
CA TYR A 16 -7.91 -4.98 10.16
C TYR A 16 -7.04 -5.76 9.17
N TRP A 17 -5.77 -5.39 9.04
CA TRP A 17 -4.88 -5.84 7.95
C TRP A 17 -3.69 -6.67 8.45
N GLN A 18 -3.97 -7.72 9.21
CA GLN A 18 -2.99 -8.70 9.66
C GLN A 18 -2.70 -9.73 8.54
N VAL A 19 -1.64 -9.51 7.76
CA VAL A 19 -1.41 -10.27 6.51
C VAL A 19 0.06 -10.67 6.28
N ALA A 20 0.27 -11.55 5.31
CA ALA A 20 1.58 -12.00 4.80
C ALA A 20 1.79 -11.62 3.30
N GLN A 21 2.83 -12.16 2.64
CA GLN A 21 3.16 -11.84 1.24
C GLN A 21 2.02 -12.19 0.26
N GLY A 22 2.05 -11.59 -0.94
CA GLY A 22 1.03 -11.80 -1.98
C GLY A 22 -0.29 -11.06 -1.71
N THR A 23 -0.29 -10.12 -0.74
CA THR A 23 -1.44 -9.30 -0.38
C THR A 23 -1.21 -7.84 -0.75
N THR A 24 -2.28 -7.14 -1.15
CA THR A 24 -2.23 -5.71 -1.51
C THR A 24 -3.47 -4.96 -1.04
N LEU A 25 -3.28 -3.71 -0.63
CA LEU A 25 -4.35 -2.70 -0.57
C LEU A 25 -4.04 -1.62 -1.60
N GLU A 26 -4.97 -1.34 -2.49
CA GLU A 26 -4.79 -0.33 -3.54
C GLU A 26 -6.06 0.50 -3.74
N ASN A 27 -5.91 1.81 -3.92
CA ASN A 27 -6.98 2.73 -4.33
C ASN A 27 -8.19 2.74 -3.38
N ILE A 28 -7.94 3.01 -2.09
CA ILE A 28 -8.97 3.07 -1.05
C ILE A 28 -8.92 4.42 -0.34
N ASP A 29 -10.05 5.11 -0.31
CA ASP A 29 -10.24 6.31 0.52
C ASP A 29 -10.91 5.93 1.84
N PHE A 30 -10.36 6.41 2.95
CA PHE A 30 -10.84 6.19 4.31
C PHE A 30 -11.37 7.50 4.88
N TYR A 31 -12.66 7.54 5.22
CA TYR A 31 -13.31 8.67 5.88
C TYR A 31 -13.61 8.32 7.33
N MET A 32 -13.08 9.14 8.24
CA MET A 32 -13.17 8.95 9.68
C MET A 32 -13.55 10.25 10.38
N SER A 33 -14.04 10.13 11.61
CA SER A 33 -14.43 11.27 12.43
C SER A 33 -13.25 12.18 12.74
N GLN A 34 -13.47 13.49 12.70
CA GLN A 34 -12.53 14.52 13.13
C GLN A 34 -12.87 15.08 14.51
N ALA A 35 -13.86 14.50 15.19
CA ALA A 35 -14.24 14.92 16.53
C ALA A 35 -13.08 14.69 17.52
N ALA A 36 -12.86 15.66 18.42
CA ALA A 36 -11.86 15.54 19.46
C ALA A 36 -12.13 14.31 20.34
N GLY A 37 -11.08 13.52 20.61
CA GLY A 37 -11.16 12.33 21.45
C GLY A 37 -11.72 11.08 20.76
N ASN A 38 -11.98 11.11 19.45
CA ASN A 38 -12.34 9.88 18.73
C ASN A 38 -11.18 8.85 18.80
N THR A 39 -11.50 7.57 18.62
CA THR A 39 -10.56 6.43 18.70
C THR A 39 -10.49 5.64 17.39
N GLN A 40 -11.05 6.19 16.30
CA GLN A 40 -11.15 5.54 15.00
C GLN A 40 -9.80 5.38 14.32
N LYS A 41 -9.65 4.30 13.54
CA LYS A 41 -8.44 4.00 12.75
C LYS A 41 -8.79 3.65 11.31
N GLY A 42 -7.98 4.07 10.35
CA GLY A 42 -8.14 3.63 8.96
C GLY A 42 -7.70 2.19 8.84
N ILE A 43 -6.40 1.95 9.03
CA ILE A 43 -5.82 0.62 9.08
C ILE A 43 -5.36 0.31 10.50
N TYR A 44 -5.69 -0.90 10.97
CA TYR A 44 -5.08 -1.49 12.15
C TYR A 44 -4.36 -2.78 11.75
N MET A 45 -3.06 -2.82 12.04
CA MET A 45 -2.18 -3.95 11.78
C MET A 45 -1.30 -4.13 13.02
N GLU A 46 -1.53 -5.21 13.76
CA GLU A 46 -0.79 -5.51 14.97
C GLU A 46 0.43 -6.40 14.73
N ASN A 47 0.41 -7.27 13.72
CA ASN A 47 1.56 -8.05 13.26
C ASN A 47 1.41 -8.53 11.80
N GLY A 48 2.41 -9.25 11.30
CA GLY A 48 2.38 -9.98 10.02
C GLY A 48 3.78 -10.10 9.39
N SER A 49 3.83 -10.59 8.15
CA SER A 49 5.05 -10.67 7.32
C SER A 49 4.71 -10.21 5.90
N GLY A 50 4.37 -8.93 5.84
CA GLY A 50 3.57 -8.33 4.80
C GLY A 50 4.30 -8.03 3.50
N GLY A 51 3.53 -7.36 2.65
CA GLY A 51 3.76 -7.14 1.23
C GLY A 51 3.65 -5.66 0.86
N PHE A 52 2.67 -5.28 0.03
CA PHE A 52 2.60 -3.94 -0.57
C PHE A 52 1.26 -3.24 -0.33
N MET A 53 1.27 -1.92 -0.16
CA MET A 53 0.05 -1.10 -0.17
C MET A 53 0.33 0.22 -0.90
N GLY A 54 -0.67 0.76 -1.59
CA GLY A 54 -0.47 2.05 -2.24
C GLY A 54 -1.71 2.74 -2.76
N ASN A 55 -1.57 4.03 -3.07
CA ASN A 55 -2.68 4.90 -3.49
C ASN A 55 -3.84 4.87 -2.48
N LEU A 56 -3.55 5.14 -1.21
CA LEU A 56 -4.56 5.17 -0.14
C LEU A 56 -4.70 6.59 0.40
N THR A 57 -5.94 7.05 0.59
CA THR A 57 -6.23 8.36 1.17
C THR A 57 -6.90 8.19 2.52
N PHE A 58 -6.43 8.90 3.55
CA PHE A 58 -7.01 8.87 4.89
C PHE A 58 -7.43 10.28 5.28
N VAL A 59 -8.70 10.44 5.66
CA VAL A 59 -9.28 11.72 6.08
C VAL A 59 -9.87 11.58 7.48
N GLY A 60 -9.31 12.30 8.45
CA GLY A 60 -9.75 12.25 9.84
C GLY A 60 -9.19 11.07 10.65
N GLY A 61 -9.83 10.78 11.78
CA GLY A 61 -9.50 9.64 12.65
C GLY A 61 -8.41 9.94 13.67
N ASN A 62 -8.37 9.09 14.71
CA ASN A 62 -7.30 9.11 15.70
C ASN A 62 -5.98 8.62 15.10
N PHE A 63 -6.06 7.60 14.24
CA PHE A 63 -4.94 7.12 13.44
C PHE A 63 -5.37 6.95 11.98
N GLY A 64 -4.60 7.49 11.03
CA GLY A 64 -4.72 7.09 9.63
C GLY A 64 -4.37 5.61 9.49
N ALA A 65 -3.15 5.26 9.87
CA ALA A 65 -2.68 3.88 9.91
C ALA A 65 -1.93 3.59 11.23
N TYR A 66 -2.24 2.45 11.84
CA TYR A 66 -1.58 1.92 13.03
C TYR A 66 -0.95 0.58 12.68
N LEU A 67 0.39 0.56 12.52
CA LEU A 67 1.12 -0.45 11.75
C LEU A 67 2.16 -1.17 12.60
N GLY A 68 2.16 -2.50 12.52
CA GLY A 68 3.18 -3.36 13.10
C GLY A 68 3.34 -4.61 12.25
N ASN A 69 4.54 -4.85 11.73
CA ASN A 69 4.81 -5.94 10.80
C ASN A 69 6.32 -6.14 10.63
N GLN A 70 6.77 -7.37 10.34
CA GLN A 70 8.18 -7.66 10.05
C GLN A 70 8.73 -6.74 8.96
N GLN A 71 8.05 -6.70 7.81
CA GLN A 71 8.40 -5.82 6.71
C GLN A 71 7.21 -5.43 5.85
N PHE A 72 7.30 -4.27 5.22
CA PHE A 72 6.32 -3.84 4.23
C PHE A 72 6.89 -2.75 3.30
N THR A 73 6.32 -2.66 2.11
CA THR A 73 6.55 -1.54 1.18
C THR A 73 5.27 -0.74 0.97
N ILE A 74 5.34 0.58 1.10
CA ILE A 74 4.21 1.48 0.86
C ILE A 74 4.56 2.51 -0.22
N SER A 75 3.63 2.82 -1.12
CA SER A 75 3.78 3.94 -2.07
C SER A 75 2.48 4.72 -2.31
N GLY A 76 2.53 6.06 -2.28
CA GLY A 76 1.41 6.90 -2.71
C GLY A 76 0.31 7.01 -1.66
N LEU A 77 0.66 7.39 -0.43
CA LEU A 77 -0.31 7.54 0.67
C LEU A 77 -0.55 9.00 0.99
N VAL A 78 -1.82 9.35 1.23
CA VAL A 78 -2.23 10.71 1.56
C VAL A 78 -2.98 10.70 2.89
N PHE A 79 -2.58 11.54 3.84
CA PHE A 79 -3.22 11.69 5.14
C PHE A 79 -3.62 13.14 5.35
N VAL A 80 -4.89 13.38 5.68
CA VAL A 80 -5.47 14.72 5.84
C VAL A 80 -6.28 14.78 7.13
N ASN A 81 -6.02 15.77 7.99
CA ASN A 81 -6.78 16.02 9.22
C ASN A 81 -6.83 14.82 10.20
N CYS A 82 -5.83 13.93 10.15
CA CYS A 82 -5.70 12.87 11.14
C CYS A 82 -5.11 13.43 12.43
N LYS A 83 -5.46 12.87 13.59
CA LYS A 83 -4.72 13.18 14.82
C LYS A 83 -3.26 12.70 14.68
N THR A 84 -3.07 11.41 14.42
CA THR A 84 -1.80 10.84 14.00
C THR A 84 -1.97 10.24 12.61
N ALA A 85 -1.16 10.66 11.63
CA ALA A 85 -1.24 10.11 10.29
C ALA A 85 -0.84 8.63 10.27
N VAL A 86 0.38 8.33 10.75
CA VAL A 86 0.91 6.97 10.79
C VAL A 86 1.60 6.73 12.12
N GLN A 87 1.26 5.62 12.76
CA GLN A 87 2.06 5.06 13.84
C GLN A 87 2.65 3.72 13.41
N VAL A 88 3.98 3.59 13.51
CA VAL A 88 4.68 2.30 13.42
C VAL A 88 5.07 1.90 14.84
N HIS A 89 4.49 0.80 15.33
CA HIS A 89 4.67 0.36 16.72
C HIS A 89 5.65 -0.80 16.90
N TRP A 90 5.95 -1.55 15.83
CA TRP A 90 7.10 -2.47 15.74
C TRP A 90 7.38 -2.85 14.29
N ASP A 91 8.64 -3.12 13.97
CA ASP A 91 9.04 -3.73 12.69
C ASP A 91 10.44 -4.36 12.74
N TRP A 92 10.82 -5.03 11.65
CA TRP A 92 12.23 -5.20 11.30
C TRP A 92 12.67 -4.15 10.28
N ALA A 93 11.85 -3.89 9.25
CA ALA A 93 12.07 -2.82 8.28
C ALA A 93 10.81 -2.37 7.54
N TRP A 94 10.55 -1.07 7.50
CA TRP A 94 9.58 -0.46 6.57
C TRP A 94 10.25 0.43 5.54
N THR A 95 9.76 0.37 4.31
CA THR A 95 10.04 1.40 3.28
C THR A 95 8.73 2.06 2.87
N MET A 96 8.66 3.37 3.06
CA MET A 96 7.54 4.20 2.65
C MET A 96 8.02 5.23 1.62
N GLN A 97 7.34 5.28 0.49
CA GLN A 97 7.62 6.22 -0.59
C GLN A 97 6.38 7.06 -0.92
N ASP A 98 6.55 8.29 -1.39
CA ASP A 98 5.44 9.10 -1.94
C ASP A 98 4.31 9.26 -0.92
N VAL A 99 4.66 9.84 0.23
CA VAL A 99 3.70 10.05 1.33
C VAL A 99 3.44 11.53 1.52
N ILE A 100 2.18 11.92 1.49
CA ILE A 100 1.71 13.28 1.75
C ILE A 100 0.94 13.29 3.06
N ILE A 101 1.34 14.15 3.99
CA ILE A 101 0.66 14.38 5.26
C ILE A 101 0.34 15.86 5.34
N GLU A 102 -0.93 16.19 5.54
CA GLU A 102 -1.43 17.56 5.54
C GLU A 102 -2.39 17.79 6.71
N SER A 103 -2.15 18.87 7.46
CA SER A 103 -3.06 19.33 8.51
C SER A 103 -3.34 18.27 9.61
N CYS A 104 -2.38 17.39 9.90
CA CYS A 104 -2.48 16.43 11.00
C CYS A 104 -1.95 17.03 12.32
N GLU A 105 -2.26 16.47 13.49
CA GLU A 105 -1.57 16.92 14.73
C GLU A 105 -0.13 16.37 14.76
N THR A 106 0.02 15.09 14.41
CA THR A 106 1.30 14.40 14.28
C THR A 106 1.36 13.61 12.98
N GLY A 107 2.49 13.68 12.27
CA GLY A 107 2.73 12.92 11.04
C GLY A 107 3.06 11.46 11.36
N PHE A 108 4.34 11.18 11.57
CA PHE A 108 4.80 9.85 11.95
C PHE A 108 5.06 9.73 13.44
N VAL A 109 4.59 8.63 14.03
CA VAL A 109 4.96 8.19 15.38
C VAL A 109 5.69 6.85 15.23
N ILE A 110 6.98 6.84 15.56
CA ILE A 110 7.86 5.68 15.45
C ILE A 110 8.29 5.30 16.87
N VAL A 111 7.54 4.40 17.50
CA VAL A 111 7.73 4.09 18.92
C VAL A 111 7.73 2.58 19.11
N GLY A 112 8.64 2.07 19.93
CA GLY A 112 8.68 0.66 20.29
C GLY A 112 7.74 0.31 21.44
N GLY A 113 7.28 -0.94 21.50
CA GLY A 113 6.54 -1.46 22.65
C GLY A 113 5.09 -0.99 22.79
N ALA A 114 4.55 -0.24 21.82
CA ALA A 114 3.18 0.25 21.82
C ALA A 114 2.16 -0.74 21.19
N GLY A 115 2.51 -2.01 21.04
CA GLY A 115 1.67 -2.96 20.30
C GLY A 115 0.45 -3.48 21.08
N GLY A 116 -0.45 -4.16 20.35
CA GLY A 116 -1.70 -4.71 20.87
C GLY A 116 -1.53 -5.98 21.73
N LEU A 117 -2.63 -6.68 22.01
CA LEU A 117 -2.68 -7.88 22.90
C LEU A 117 -1.70 -9.01 22.52
N MET A 118 -1.20 -9.04 21.27
CA MET A 118 -0.23 -10.02 20.78
C MET A 118 1.16 -9.41 20.47
N SER A 119 1.47 -8.22 20.98
CA SER A 119 2.79 -7.62 20.85
C SER A 119 3.78 -8.26 21.82
N ASP A 120 4.97 -8.59 21.34
CA ASP A 120 6.09 -9.07 22.13
C ASP A 120 6.95 -7.92 22.72
N GLY A 121 6.49 -6.67 22.56
CA GLY A 121 7.20 -5.49 23.02
C GLY A 121 8.41 -5.10 22.16
N GLN A 122 8.58 -5.72 20.97
CA GLN A 122 9.63 -5.32 20.04
C GLN A 122 9.50 -3.86 19.62
N SER A 123 10.66 -3.25 19.37
CA SER A 123 10.77 -1.88 18.86
C SER A 123 10.82 -1.85 17.34
N VAL A 124 10.77 -0.66 16.77
CA VAL A 124 10.98 -0.43 15.33
C VAL A 124 12.48 -0.65 15.04
N GLY A 125 12.80 -1.59 14.16
CA GLY A 125 14.16 -1.91 13.74
C GLY A 125 14.72 -0.91 12.72
N ALA A 126 14.03 -0.68 11.60
CA ALA A 126 14.48 0.22 10.55
C ALA A 126 13.31 0.88 9.82
N TYR A 127 13.42 2.20 9.62
CA TYR A 127 12.37 2.98 8.99
C TYR A 127 12.96 3.87 7.89
N ILE A 128 12.54 3.62 6.65
CA ILE A 128 12.99 4.35 5.47
C ILE A 128 11.79 5.14 4.92
N LEU A 129 11.92 6.46 4.88
CA LEU A 129 10.95 7.36 4.25
C LEU A 129 11.63 8.11 3.11
N VAL A 130 11.09 7.93 1.91
CA VAL A 130 11.58 8.56 0.68
C VAL A 130 10.46 9.34 0.03
N ASP A 131 10.75 10.51 -0.55
CA ASP A 131 9.79 11.29 -1.32
C ASP A 131 8.51 11.61 -0.53
N ALA A 132 8.64 12.30 0.60
CA ALA A 132 7.48 12.64 1.42
C ALA A 132 7.32 14.14 1.65
N ILE A 133 6.08 14.59 1.75
CA ILE A 133 5.72 15.97 2.08
C ILE A 133 4.89 15.93 3.35
N ILE A 134 5.36 16.61 4.40
CA ILE A 134 4.62 16.79 5.64
C ILE A 134 4.38 18.28 5.82
N ALA A 135 3.13 18.69 5.77
CA ALA A 135 2.74 20.09 5.78
C ALA A 135 1.64 20.39 6.81
N ASN A 136 1.67 21.61 7.36
CA ASN A 136 0.68 22.11 8.32
C ASN A 136 0.44 21.18 9.52
N THR A 137 1.48 20.43 9.92
CA THR A 137 1.40 19.38 10.92
C THR A 137 2.37 19.73 12.07
N PRO A 138 1.91 20.12 13.27
CA PRO A 138 2.78 20.63 14.33
C PRO A 138 3.98 19.72 14.66
N THR A 139 3.77 18.40 14.69
CA THR A 139 4.83 17.40 14.90
C THR A 139 5.00 16.54 13.65
N GLY A 140 6.10 16.72 12.89
CA GLY A 140 6.33 15.95 11.68
C GLY A 140 6.63 14.47 11.94
N ILE A 141 7.68 14.20 12.72
CA ILE A 141 8.08 12.85 13.13
C ILE A 141 8.36 12.87 14.64
N LEU A 142 7.71 11.98 15.38
CA LEU A 142 7.94 11.71 16.79
C LEU A 142 8.55 10.31 16.92
N THR A 143 9.74 10.21 17.53
CA THR A 143 10.41 8.93 17.80
C THR A 143 10.84 8.85 19.26
N SER A 144 10.70 7.67 19.86
CA SER A 144 11.09 7.41 21.26
C SER A 144 12.45 6.72 21.41
N SER A 145 13.14 6.40 20.32
CA SER A 145 14.34 5.55 20.32
C SER A 145 15.63 6.39 20.27
N TYR A 146 16.06 6.92 21.42
CA TYR A 146 17.37 7.56 21.58
C TYR A 146 18.33 6.74 22.48
N GLN A 147 17.88 5.58 22.96
CA GLN A 147 18.63 4.67 23.81
C GLN A 147 18.38 3.22 23.35
N ASP A 148 19.49 2.51 23.12
CA ASP A 148 19.67 1.08 22.85
C ASP A 148 19.09 0.44 21.56
N ASN A 149 20.02 0.07 20.66
CA ASN A 149 19.95 -0.98 19.63
C ASN A 149 18.79 -0.99 18.60
N SER A 150 17.98 0.06 18.49
CA SER A 150 16.85 0.06 17.54
C SER A 150 16.63 1.41 16.84
N THR A 151 16.17 1.31 15.59
CA THR A 151 15.94 2.34 14.55
C THR A 151 17.15 2.86 13.76
N ALA A 152 17.39 2.28 12.58
CA ALA A 152 17.95 3.01 11.45
C ALA A 152 16.84 3.84 10.79
N VAL A 153 16.73 5.14 11.14
CA VAL A 153 15.82 6.06 10.44
C VAL A 153 16.55 6.71 9.27
N LEU A 154 16.09 6.44 8.05
CA LEU A 154 16.56 7.11 6.84
C LEU A 154 15.44 8.00 6.30
N LEU A 155 15.73 9.29 6.19
CA LEU A 155 14.86 10.26 5.52
C LEU A 155 15.59 10.75 4.27
N GLN A 156 15.01 10.52 3.10
CA GLN A 156 15.58 10.97 1.83
C GLN A 156 14.53 11.73 1.04
N ASN A 157 14.84 12.97 0.66
CA ASN A 157 13.91 13.81 -0.10
C ASN A 157 12.55 13.99 0.63
N VAL A 158 12.62 14.40 1.90
CA VAL A 158 11.43 14.68 2.71
C VAL A 158 11.30 16.18 2.96
N GLY A 159 10.22 16.78 2.46
CA GLY A 159 9.87 18.19 2.63
C GLY A 159 8.98 18.41 3.86
N PHE A 160 9.31 19.40 4.67
CA PHE A 160 8.53 19.80 5.84
C PHE A 160 8.11 21.27 5.69
N PHE A 161 6.81 21.56 5.71
CA PHE A 161 6.28 22.91 5.45
C PHE A 161 5.32 23.34 6.56
N ASN A 162 5.55 24.52 7.15
CA ASN A 162 4.72 25.03 8.25
C ASN A 162 4.57 24.02 9.41
N ILE A 163 5.70 23.47 9.87
CA ILE A 163 5.79 22.49 10.95
C ILE A 163 6.57 23.09 12.12
N GLN A 164 6.08 22.92 13.35
CA GLN A 164 6.70 23.49 14.55
C GLN A 164 7.96 22.71 14.97
N LYS A 165 8.01 21.40 14.70
CA LYS A 165 9.19 20.53 14.89
C LYS A 165 9.51 19.78 13.60
N SER A 166 10.38 20.37 12.77
CA SER A 166 10.71 19.94 11.41
C SER A 166 12.14 19.42 11.33
N TYR A 167 12.36 18.22 10.84
CA TYR A 167 13.64 17.89 10.21
C TYR A 167 13.58 18.34 8.72
N VAL A 168 14.67 18.56 7.96
CA VAL A 168 14.66 19.49 6.79
C VAL A 168 15.33 18.96 5.49
N ASN A 169 14.58 19.06 4.37
CA ASN A 169 14.84 19.43 2.94
C ASN A 169 15.82 18.66 2.00
N GLY A 170 15.32 18.34 0.79
CA GLY A 170 16.04 17.86 -0.41
C GLY A 170 15.11 17.79 -1.64
N THR A 171 15.65 17.69 -2.85
CA THR A 171 14.95 17.79 -4.16
C THR A 171 14.71 16.42 -4.82
N PHE A 172 13.54 16.27 -5.48
CA PHE A 172 12.97 15.04 -6.05
C PHE A 172 13.71 14.44 -7.25
N ASN A 173 13.79 13.10 -7.31
CA ASN A 173 13.84 12.30 -8.56
C ASN A 173 13.77 10.78 -8.29
N PHE A 174 12.56 10.19 -8.30
CA PHE A 174 12.35 8.75 -8.57
C PHE A 174 11.05 8.51 -9.34
N PHE A 175 11.07 7.48 -10.19
CA PHE A 175 9.95 7.08 -11.03
C PHE A 175 8.99 6.19 -10.23
N THR A 176 7.78 6.67 -9.97
CA THR A 176 6.68 5.84 -9.46
C THR A 176 5.72 5.50 -10.60
N ARG A 177 5.30 4.22 -10.68
CA ARG A 177 4.30 3.77 -11.67
C ARG A 177 3.22 2.96 -10.96
N ARG A 178 1.99 3.47 -11.00
CA ARG A 178 0.81 2.78 -10.45
C ARG A 178 0.53 1.48 -11.20
N ARG A 179 -0.06 0.49 -10.51
CA ARG A 179 -0.68 -0.66 -11.17
C ARG A 179 -1.75 -0.14 -12.17
N PRO A 180 -1.66 -0.47 -13.46
CA PRO A 180 -2.68 -0.05 -14.41
C PRO A 180 -4.04 -0.65 -14.03
N GLN A 181 -5.05 0.20 -13.82
CA GLN A 181 -6.42 -0.20 -13.50
C GLN A 181 -7.35 -0.20 -14.72
N TYR A 182 -6.86 0.28 -15.88
CA TYR A 182 -7.52 0.19 -17.19
C TYR A 182 -8.98 0.69 -17.25
N TYR A 183 -9.36 1.70 -16.43
CA TYR A 183 -10.72 2.26 -16.38
C TYR A 183 -11.21 2.86 -17.70
N ASP A 184 -10.30 3.13 -18.63
CA ASP A 184 -10.53 3.70 -19.95
C ASP A 184 -10.79 2.65 -21.03
N LEU A 185 -10.64 1.35 -20.73
CA LEU A 185 -10.94 0.28 -21.68
C LEU A 185 -12.44 0.00 -21.74
N SER A 186 -13.00 0.06 -22.94
CA SER A 186 -14.33 -0.47 -23.24
C SER A 186 -14.28 -2.01 -23.27
N GLY A 187 -15.41 -2.67 -22.99
CA GLY A 187 -15.47 -4.15 -22.94
C GLY A 187 -15.08 -4.88 -24.24
N GLY A 188 -14.94 -4.17 -25.36
CA GLY A 188 -14.44 -4.70 -26.64
C GLY A 188 -12.91 -4.68 -26.78
N GLU A 189 -12.17 -4.11 -25.83
CA GLU A 189 -10.72 -3.93 -25.85
C GLU A 189 -9.98 -4.89 -24.90
N VAL A 190 -10.62 -6.01 -24.57
CA VAL A 190 -10.07 -7.06 -23.71
C VAL A 190 -10.25 -8.44 -24.35
N PHE A 191 -9.15 -9.19 -24.53
CA PHE A 191 -9.15 -10.54 -25.07
C PHE A 191 -9.02 -11.58 -23.98
N ASP A 192 -10.10 -12.33 -23.73
CA ASP A 192 -10.11 -13.45 -22.80
C ASP A 192 -9.41 -14.67 -23.40
N VAL A 193 -8.31 -15.13 -22.80
CA VAL A 193 -7.52 -16.25 -23.34
C VAL A 193 -8.33 -17.54 -23.51
N LYS A 194 -9.41 -17.76 -22.73
CA LYS A 194 -10.29 -18.93 -22.89
C LYS A 194 -11.14 -18.85 -24.15
N ALA A 195 -11.54 -17.65 -24.57
CA ALA A 195 -12.20 -17.43 -25.86
C ALA A 195 -11.25 -17.71 -27.05
N TYR A 196 -9.94 -17.65 -26.82
CA TYR A 196 -8.89 -17.92 -27.82
C TYR A 196 -8.22 -19.30 -27.64
N GLY A 197 -8.87 -20.20 -26.91
CA GLY A 197 -8.53 -21.63 -26.91
C GLY A 197 -7.76 -22.13 -25.70
N ALA A 198 -7.32 -21.26 -24.79
CA ALA A 198 -6.73 -21.69 -23.52
C ALA A 198 -7.79 -22.36 -22.64
N LYS A 199 -7.42 -23.40 -21.92
CA LYS A 199 -8.31 -24.19 -21.07
C LYS A 199 -8.25 -23.72 -19.63
N GLY A 200 -7.04 -23.55 -19.08
CA GLY A 200 -6.85 -23.20 -17.69
C GLY A 200 -7.37 -24.28 -16.74
N ASP A 201 -7.29 -25.56 -17.13
CA ASP A 201 -7.83 -26.72 -16.38
C ASP A 201 -6.78 -27.49 -15.57
N GLY A 202 -5.51 -27.09 -15.64
CA GLY A 202 -4.38 -27.71 -14.95
C GLY A 202 -3.87 -29.01 -15.59
N VAL A 203 -4.38 -29.37 -16.76
CA VAL A 203 -4.06 -30.64 -17.44
C VAL A 203 -3.62 -30.42 -18.88
N ILE A 204 -4.42 -29.68 -19.65
CA ILE A 204 -4.17 -29.44 -21.07
C ILE A 204 -3.07 -28.39 -21.23
N ASP A 205 -2.18 -28.64 -22.20
CA ASP A 205 -1.11 -27.72 -22.57
C ASP A 205 -1.69 -26.51 -23.31
N ASP A 206 -1.61 -25.34 -22.67
CA ASP A 206 -2.14 -24.07 -23.14
C ASP A 206 -1.09 -23.21 -23.87
N THR A 207 0.15 -23.71 -24.02
CA THR A 207 1.28 -22.94 -24.58
C THR A 207 0.98 -22.31 -25.94
N ALA A 208 0.40 -23.09 -26.86
CA ALA A 208 0.09 -22.62 -28.21
C ALA A 208 -1.03 -21.56 -28.23
N ALA A 209 -2.05 -21.75 -27.40
CA ALA A 209 -3.17 -20.81 -27.29
C ALA A 209 -2.71 -19.46 -26.70
N LEU A 210 -1.89 -19.51 -25.64
CA LEU A 210 -1.31 -18.32 -25.01
C LEU A 210 -0.40 -17.56 -25.96
N ASN A 211 0.52 -18.23 -26.67
CA ASN A 211 1.40 -17.57 -27.63
C ASN A 211 0.62 -16.90 -28.78
N SER A 212 -0.44 -17.56 -29.27
CA SER A 212 -1.29 -17.02 -30.33
C SER A 212 -2.04 -15.75 -29.90
N VAL A 213 -2.71 -15.78 -28.73
CA VAL A 213 -3.49 -14.65 -28.25
C VAL A 213 -2.61 -13.46 -27.85
N LEU A 214 -1.43 -13.71 -27.25
CA LEU A 214 -0.47 -12.66 -26.88
C LEU A 214 0.10 -11.97 -28.12
N ALA A 215 0.49 -12.73 -29.15
CA ALA A 215 0.98 -12.18 -30.42
C ALA A 215 -0.09 -11.34 -31.11
N PHE A 216 -1.33 -11.85 -31.17
CA PHE A 216 -2.44 -11.16 -31.80
C PHE A 216 -2.82 -9.87 -31.05
N ALA A 217 -2.97 -9.95 -29.72
CA ALA A 217 -3.34 -8.81 -28.88
C ALA A 217 -2.29 -7.69 -28.93
N ALA A 218 -0.99 -8.03 -28.89
CA ALA A 218 0.06 -7.05 -28.99
C ALA A 218 0.05 -6.31 -30.35
N ASN A 219 -0.19 -7.03 -31.45
CA ASN A 219 -0.25 -6.46 -32.79
C ASN A 219 -1.35 -5.39 -32.95
N ILE A 220 -2.49 -5.57 -32.29
CA ILE A 220 -3.61 -4.63 -32.34
C ILE A 220 -3.72 -3.75 -31.09
N SER A 221 -2.71 -3.81 -30.20
CA SER A 221 -2.66 -3.06 -28.96
C SER A 221 -3.89 -3.27 -28.05
N VAL A 222 -4.33 -4.51 -27.86
CA VAL A 222 -5.47 -4.88 -27.00
C VAL A 222 -4.97 -5.54 -25.70
N THR A 223 -5.72 -5.38 -24.61
CA THR A 223 -5.35 -5.97 -23.31
C THR A 223 -5.77 -7.44 -23.26
N VAL A 224 -4.87 -8.32 -22.84
CA VAL A 224 -5.17 -9.75 -22.65
C VAL A 224 -5.67 -9.99 -21.23
N HIS A 225 -6.80 -10.68 -21.10
CA HIS A 225 -7.37 -11.12 -19.83
C HIS A 225 -7.18 -12.62 -19.64
N ILE A 226 -6.52 -12.99 -18.55
CA ILE A 226 -6.33 -14.36 -18.11
C ILE A 226 -7.30 -14.60 -16.93
N PRO A 227 -8.46 -15.23 -17.17
CA PRO A 227 -9.39 -15.56 -16.10
C PRO A 227 -8.82 -16.66 -15.21
N TYR A 228 -9.39 -16.83 -14.02
CA TYR A 228 -9.03 -17.89 -13.07
C TYR A 228 -8.90 -19.26 -13.76
N GLY A 229 -7.81 -19.97 -13.48
CA GLY A 229 -7.50 -21.27 -14.04
C GLY A 229 -6.09 -21.72 -13.65
N VAL A 230 -5.71 -22.90 -14.11
CA VAL A 230 -4.32 -23.37 -14.06
C VAL A 230 -3.90 -23.67 -15.49
N TYR A 231 -3.04 -22.84 -16.06
CA TYR A 231 -2.63 -22.97 -17.46
C TYR A 231 -1.30 -23.74 -17.54
N VAL A 232 -1.34 -24.97 -18.06
CA VAL A 232 -0.11 -25.78 -18.19
C VAL A 232 0.69 -25.27 -19.37
N VAL A 233 1.96 -24.97 -19.14
CA VAL A 233 2.90 -24.50 -20.17
C VAL A 233 4.05 -25.49 -20.28
N LYS A 234 4.33 -25.98 -21.49
CA LYS A 234 5.40 -26.96 -21.77
C LYS A 234 6.53 -26.41 -22.63
N ASP A 235 6.39 -25.19 -23.16
CA ASP A 235 7.43 -24.46 -23.88
C ASP A 235 7.31 -22.95 -23.60
N THR A 236 8.24 -22.15 -24.10
CA THR A 236 8.34 -20.71 -23.83
C THR A 236 7.05 -19.96 -24.22
N VAL A 237 6.50 -19.18 -23.29
CA VAL A 237 5.48 -18.17 -23.57
C VAL A 237 6.17 -16.85 -23.92
N HIS A 238 5.97 -16.38 -25.14
CA HIS A 238 6.53 -15.12 -25.62
C HIS A 238 5.57 -13.98 -25.29
N ILE A 239 6.09 -12.94 -24.61
CA ILE A 239 5.37 -11.70 -24.30
C ILE A 239 5.89 -10.60 -25.24
N PRO A 240 5.18 -10.27 -26.33
CA PRO A 240 5.64 -9.25 -27.27
C PRO A 240 5.72 -7.86 -26.62
N LEU A 241 6.57 -6.99 -27.18
CA LEU A 241 6.66 -5.60 -26.74
C LEU A 241 5.30 -4.88 -26.88
N GLY A 242 4.94 -4.07 -25.89
CA GLY A 242 3.66 -3.36 -25.86
C GLY A 242 2.48 -4.16 -25.31
N SER A 243 2.69 -5.44 -24.94
CA SER A 243 1.64 -6.27 -24.32
C SER A 243 1.09 -5.65 -23.04
N ARG A 244 -0.23 -5.71 -22.89
CA ARG A 244 -0.97 -5.37 -21.67
C ARG A 244 -1.70 -6.63 -21.22
N ILE A 245 -1.43 -7.12 -20.01
CA ILE A 245 -1.99 -8.37 -19.50
C ILE A 245 -2.61 -8.12 -18.12
N ILE A 246 -3.82 -8.62 -17.91
CA ILE A 246 -4.53 -8.63 -16.64
C ILE A 246 -4.93 -10.06 -16.29
N GLY A 247 -4.90 -10.38 -14.99
CA GLY A 247 -5.36 -11.67 -14.47
C GLY A 247 -6.48 -11.49 -13.47
N GLN A 248 -7.39 -12.47 -13.39
CA GLN A 248 -8.41 -12.53 -12.35
C GLN A 248 -7.95 -13.51 -11.26
N ALA A 249 -7.96 -13.04 -10.00
CA ALA A 249 -7.58 -13.74 -8.77
C ALA A 249 -7.27 -15.25 -8.93
N TRP A 250 -6.00 -15.63 -8.74
CA TRP A 250 -5.43 -16.98 -8.97
C TRP A 250 -5.55 -17.52 -10.42
N PRO A 251 -5.00 -16.81 -11.42
CA PRO A 251 -4.88 -17.32 -12.79
C PRO A 251 -3.66 -18.22 -13.00
#